data_AF-F6H9R4-F1
#
_entry.id   AF-F6H9R4-F1
#
_cell.length_a   1.000
_cell.length_b   1.000
_cell.length_c   1.000
_cell.angle_alpha   90.00
_cell.angle_beta   90.00
_cell.angle_gamma   90.00
#
_symmetry.space_group_name_H-M   'P 1'
#
loop_
_entity.id
_entity.type
_entity.pdbx_description
1 polymer ?
#
loop_
_entity_poly.entity_id
_entity_poly.type
_entity_poly.pdbx_seq_one_letter_code
_entity_poly.pdbx_strand_id
1 'polypeptide(L)'
;MVHRKGSTRVSEDAEELVRVPLQAILLADSFAQKFRPITLERPKVLLPLVNVPMIDYTLGWLESAGIEEVFVFCCAHSKQVIKYLENSHWFSLQHFEVTTIESHNSVCAGDALHLIYERHVIHGDFVLVTGDTVSNMLLTQALQEHKGRRKKDNNVVMTMVIKRSKPSLITHQSRLGTDELFMAIDPYTKQLLYYGDKAD
;
A
#
# COMPACT_ATOMS: atom_id res chain seq x y z
N MET A 1 46.84 8.55 47.78
CA MET A 1 47.49 8.49 46.46
C MET A 1 47.73 7.01 46.14
N VAL A 2 47.18 6.34 45.14
CA VAL A 2 46.35 6.71 43.98
C VAL A 2 45.48 5.49 43.63
N HIS A 3 44.23 5.76 43.26
CA HIS A 3 43.27 4.84 42.64
C HIS A 3 43.79 4.16 41.37
N ARG A 4 43.46 2.88 41.17
CA ARG A 4 43.15 2.37 39.82
C ARG A 4 42.11 1.26 39.88
N LYS A 5 40.84 1.68 39.91
CA LYS A 5 39.68 0.86 39.55
C LYS A 5 39.78 0.56 38.05
N GLY A 6 39.94 -0.71 37.70
CA GLY A 6 39.65 -1.19 36.36
C GLY A 6 38.15 -1.05 36.13
N SER A 7 37.76 -0.04 35.37
CA SER A 7 36.42 0.06 34.81
C SER A 7 36.33 -0.97 33.69
N THR A 8 35.61 -2.06 33.96
CA THR A 8 34.99 -2.88 32.93
C THR A 8 34.02 -1.96 32.19
N ARG A 9 34.42 -1.47 31.02
CA ARG A 9 33.48 -0.89 30.07
C ARG A 9 32.61 -2.03 29.61
N VAL A 10 31.44 -2.14 30.22
CA VAL A 10 30.33 -2.91 29.70
C VAL A 10 30.11 -2.41 28.28
N SER A 11 30.29 -3.31 27.33
CA SER A 11 30.06 -3.14 25.91
C SER A 11 28.69 -2.51 25.68
N GLU A 12 28.68 -1.25 25.23
CA GLU A 12 27.53 -0.63 24.55
C GLU A 12 27.37 -1.20 23.13
N ASP A 13 27.47 -2.53 22.99
CA ASP A 13 26.97 -3.25 21.81
C ASP A 13 25.49 -3.53 22.07
N ALA A 14 24.73 -2.46 22.27
CA ALA A 14 23.28 -2.49 22.29
C ALA A 14 22.82 -2.66 20.85
N GLU A 15 22.57 -3.92 20.48
CA GLU A 15 21.61 -4.36 19.47
C GLU A 15 21.42 -3.36 18.33
N GLU A 16 22.18 -3.56 17.26
CA GLU A 16 21.85 -3.04 15.94
C GLU A 16 20.48 -3.64 15.57
N LEU A 17 19.40 -2.98 16.02
CA LEU A 17 18.02 -3.33 15.73
C LEU A 17 17.92 -3.40 14.22
N VAL A 18 17.84 -4.62 13.68
CA VAL A 18 17.64 -4.86 12.25
C VAL A 18 16.45 -4.01 11.83
N ARG A 19 16.73 -2.91 11.13
CA ARG A 19 15.70 -2.01 10.65
C ARG A 19 14.91 -2.79 9.61
N VAL A 20 13.70 -3.20 9.96
CA VAL A 20 12.78 -3.80 8.99
C VAL A 20 12.36 -2.69 8.03
N PRO A 21 12.66 -2.81 6.72
CA PRO A 21 12.28 -1.81 5.73
C PRO A 21 10.76 -1.66 5.72
N LEU A 22 10.27 -0.46 5.44
CA LEU A 22 8.84 -0.25 5.33
C LEU A 22 8.35 -0.78 3.98
N GLN A 23 7.44 -1.75 4.02
CA GLN A 23 7.00 -2.50 2.83
C GLN A 23 5.61 -2.06 2.37
N ALA A 24 5.36 -2.18 1.06
CA ALA A 24 4.04 -2.04 0.48
C ALA A 24 3.73 -3.18 -0.51
N ILE A 25 2.45 -3.52 -0.62
CA ILE A 25 1.90 -4.37 -1.66
C ILE A 25 1.05 -3.48 -2.57
N LEU A 26 1.39 -3.46 -3.85
CA LEU A 26 0.65 -2.77 -4.90
C LEU A 26 -0.07 -3.80 -5.77
N LEU A 27 -1.40 -3.83 -5.70
CA LEU A 27 -2.23 -4.68 -6.56
C LEU A 27 -2.35 -4.02 -7.94
N ALA A 28 -1.62 -4.54 -8.93
CA ALA A 28 -1.65 -4.05 -10.30
C ALA A 28 -2.91 -4.49 -11.06
N ASP A 29 -3.56 -5.56 -10.59
CA ASP A 29 -4.87 -5.97 -11.09
C ASP A 29 -5.99 -5.37 -10.22
N SER A 30 -7.06 -4.94 -10.88
CA SER A 30 -8.24 -4.37 -10.20
C SER A 30 -9.33 -5.40 -9.92
N PHE A 31 -9.21 -6.62 -10.45
CA PHE A 31 -10.21 -7.69 -10.38
C PHE A 31 -11.62 -7.23 -10.80
N ALA A 32 -11.70 -6.14 -11.57
CA ALA A 32 -12.94 -5.48 -11.94
C ALA A 32 -13.04 -5.35 -13.47
N GLN A 33 -14.28 -5.39 -13.97
CA GLN A 33 -14.55 -5.30 -15.41
C GLN A 33 -15.01 -3.91 -15.86
N LYS A 34 -14.93 -2.91 -14.98
CA LYS A 34 -15.44 -1.54 -15.21
C LYS A 34 -14.79 -0.82 -16.41
N PHE A 35 -13.57 -1.21 -16.78
CA PHE A 35 -12.80 -0.60 -17.87
C PHE A 35 -12.77 -1.47 -19.15
N ARG A 36 -13.56 -2.55 -19.22
CA ARG A 36 -13.75 -3.28 -20.47
C ARG A 36 -14.50 -2.39 -21.48
N PRO A 37 -14.13 -2.41 -22.78
CA PRO A 37 -13.22 -3.37 -23.41
C PRO A 37 -11.73 -3.03 -23.35
N ILE A 38 -11.35 -1.83 -22.91
CA ILE A 38 -9.95 -1.34 -22.97
C ILE A 38 -9.00 -2.28 -22.22
N THR A 39 -9.43 -2.80 -21.07
CA THR A 39 -8.61 -3.71 -20.25
C THR A 39 -8.46 -5.12 -20.80
N LEU A 40 -9.03 -5.43 -21.98
CA LEU A 40 -8.77 -6.68 -22.70
C LEU A 40 -7.42 -6.68 -23.43
N GLU A 41 -6.86 -5.50 -23.71
CA GLU A 41 -5.61 -5.36 -24.46
C GLU A 41 -4.45 -4.87 -23.58
N ARG A 42 -4.75 -4.03 -22.58
CA ARG A 42 -3.75 -3.37 -21.72
C ARG A 42 -4.24 -3.34 -20.27
N PRO A 43 -3.40 -3.68 -19.27
CA PRO A 43 -3.81 -3.67 -17.87
C PRO A 43 -4.14 -2.24 -17.41
N LYS A 44 -5.15 -2.12 -16.53
CA LYS A 44 -5.69 -0.82 -16.08
C LYS A 44 -4.59 0.11 -15.59
N VAL A 45 -3.67 -0.38 -14.77
CA VAL A 45 -2.61 0.43 -14.14
C VAL A 45 -1.61 1.04 -15.13
N LEU A 46 -1.54 0.51 -16.35
CA LEU A 46 -0.74 1.10 -17.41
C LEU A 46 -1.51 2.13 -18.23
N LEU A 47 -2.83 2.27 -18.08
CA LEU A 47 -3.58 3.28 -18.83
C LEU A 47 -3.13 4.69 -18.40
N PRO A 48 -2.99 5.63 -19.36
CA PRO A 48 -2.49 6.96 -19.06
C PRO A 48 -3.54 7.82 -18.37
N LEU A 49 -3.16 8.46 -17.28
CA LEU A 49 -3.86 9.58 -16.66
C LEU A 49 -2.99 10.82 -16.88
N VAL A 50 -3.51 11.83 -17.61
CA VAL A 50 -2.74 13.02 -17.99
C VAL A 50 -1.38 12.65 -18.63
N ASN A 51 -1.44 11.72 -19.60
CA ASN A 51 -0.28 11.19 -20.34
C ASN A 51 0.77 10.40 -19.54
N VAL A 52 0.52 10.12 -18.25
CA VAL A 52 1.42 9.32 -17.40
C VAL A 52 0.68 8.04 -16.96
N PRO A 53 1.30 6.84 -17.02
CA PRO A 53 0.68 5.61 -16.53
C PRO A 53 0.26 5.71 -15.06
N MET A 54 -0.93 5.19 -14.73
CA MET A 54 -1.50 5.25 -13.38
C MET A 54 -0.58 4.66 -12.29
N ILE A 55 0.18 3.60 -12.61
CA ILE A 55 1.12 2.98 -11.68
C ILE A 55 2.20 3.94 -11.19
N ASP A 56 2.65 4.89 -12.02
CA ASP A 56 3.70 5.84 -11.64
C ASP A 56 3.22 6.84 -10.58
N TYR A 57 1.96 7.24 -10.61
CA TYR A 57 1.39 8.08 -9.57
C TYR A 57 1.38 7.36 -8.22
N THR A 58 1.05 6.06 -8.23
CA THR A 58 1.02 5.26 -7.01
C THR A 58 2.44 5.06 -6.49
N LEU A 59 3.39 4.66 -7.35
CA LEU A 59 4.79 4.44 -6.96
C LEU A 59 5.45 5.73 -6.48
N GLY A 60 5.25 6.86 -7.15
CA GLY A 60 5.78 8.16 -6.70
C GLY A 60 5.19 8.60 -5.38
N TRP A 61 3.91 8.32 -5.11
CA TRP A 61 3.33 8.59 -3.80
C TRP A 61 3.93 7.69 -2.71
N LEU A 62 4.13 6.39 -2.97
CA LEU A 62 4.75 5.47 -2.02
C LEU A 62 6.22 5.85 -1.73
N GLU A 63 6.99 6.20 -2.76
CA GLU A 63 8.38 6.66 -2.63
C GLU A 63 8.44 7.93 -1.77
N SER A 64 7.59 8.92 -2.06
CA SER A 64 7.53 10.17 -1.28
C SER A 64 7.10 9.96 0.18
N ALA A 65 6.43 8.84 0.47
CA ALA A 65 6.02 8.44 1.81
C ALA A 65 7.13 7.73 2.61
N GLY A 66 8.27 7.44 1.99
CA GLY A 66 9.38 6.72 2.61
C GLY A 66 9.16 5.21 2.70
N ILE A 67 8.35 4.63 1.80
CA ILE A 67 8.35 3.18 1.57
C ILE A 67 9.70 2.80 0.97
N GLU A 68 10.25 1.66 1.38
CA GLU A 68 11.56 1.19 0.93
C GLU A 68 11.45 0.00 -0.02
N GLU A 69 10.42 -0.84 0.15
CA GLU A 69 10.19 -2.03 -0.68
C GLU A 69 8.73 -2.10 -1.13
N VAL A 70 8.50 -2.34 -2.42
CA VAL A 70 7.17 -2.46 -3.02
C VAL A 70 7.05 -3.76 -3.80
N PHE A 71 6.09 -4.59 -3.40
CA PHE A 71 5.71 -5.81 -4.11
C PHE A 71 4.54 -5.52 -5.04
N VAL A 72 4.79 -5.47 -6.35
CA VAL A 72 3.79 -5.25 -7.39
C VAL A 72 3.19 -6.59 -7.81
N PHE A 73 1.96 -6.86 -7.36
CA PHE A 73 1.24 -8.07 -7.73
C PHE A 73 0.53 -7.93 -9.07
N CYS A 74 0.82 -8.81 -10.03
CA CYS A 74 0.27 -8.77 -11.38
C CYS A 74 -0.38 -10.11 -11.77
N CYS A 75 -1.55 -10.05 -12.41
CA CYS A 75 -2.26 -11.21 -12.96
C CYS A 75 -2.53 -11.04 -14.46
N ALA A 76 -3.55 -10.26 -14.83
CA ALA A 76 -3.86 -10.01 -16.23
C ALA A 76 -2.78 -9.15 -16.90
N HIS A 77 -2.32 -9.57 -18.09
CA HIS A 77 -1.27 -8.90 -18.86
C HIS A 77 0.00 -8.56 -18.05
N SER A 78 0.33 -9.39 -17.06
CA SER A 78 1.51 -9.29 -16.19
C SER A 78 2.80 -8.93 -16.94
N LYS A 79 3.07 -9.59 -18.07
CA LYS A 79 4.23 -9.33 -18.93
C LYS A 79 4.35 -7.87 -19.37
N GLN A 80 3.23 -7.18 -19.63
CA GLN A 80 3.25 -5.77 -19.98
C GLN A 80 3.65 -4.90 -18.78
N VAL A 81 3.16 -5.23 -17.58
CA VAL A 81 3.48 -4.51 -16.34
C VAL A 81 4.96 -4.72 -15.97
N ILE A 82 5.42 -5.97 -15.99
CA ILE A 82 6.82 -6.32 -15.70
C ILE A 82 7.74 -5.59 -16.68
N LYS A 83 7.48 -5.71 -17.99
CA LYS A 83 8.26 -5.00 -19.02
C LYS A 83 8.23 -3.49 -18.84
N TYR A 84 7.09 -2.91 -18.49
CA TYR A 84 6.99 -1.47 -18.25
C TYR A 84 7.90 -1.06 -17.09
N LEU A 85 7.80 -1.76 -15.96
CA LEU A 85 8.59 -1.48 -14.78
C LEU A 85 10.07 -1.66 -15.08
N GLU A 86 10.50 -2.76 -15.72
CA GLU A 86 11.90 -3.04 -16.08
C GLU A 86 12.55 -1.93 -16.91
N ASN A 87 11.77 -1.26 -17.76
CA ASN A 87 12.24 -0.14 -18.58
C ASN A 87 12.05 1.23 -17.92
N SER A 88 11.45 1.28 -16.73
CA SER A 88 11.22 2.52 -15.97
C SER A 88 12.38 2.82 -15.03
N HIS A 89 12.43 4.05 -14.53
CA HIS A 89 13.42 4.45 -13.52
C HIS A 89 13.19 3.78 -12.16
N TRP A 90 12.03 3.18 -11.91
CA TRP A 90 11.67 2.60 -10.61
C TRP A 90 12.59 1.46 -10.17
N PHE A 91 13.10 0.63 -11.09
CA PHE A 91 14.09 -0.42 -10.76
C PHE A 91 15.50 0.10 -10.47
N SER A 92 15.78 1.35 -10.82
CA SER A 92 17.13 1.94 -10.68
C SER A 92 17.31 2.75 -9.39
N LEU A 93 16.27 2.86 -8.57
CA LEU A 93 16.31 3.65 -7.33
C LEU A 93 17.02 2.88 -6.20
N GLN A 94 17.94 3.56 -5.51
CA GLN A 94 18.77 2.94 -4.47
C GLN A 94 18.02 2.66 -3.16
N HIS A 95 17.01 3.46 -2.82
CA HIS A 95 16.28 3.38 -1.55
C HIS A 95 14.79 3.04 -1.74
N PHE A 96 14.44 2.51 -2.91
CA PHE A 96 13.07 2.16 -3.27
C PHE A 96 13.09 0.95 -4.21
N GLU A 97 13.03 -0.24 -3.62
CA GLU A 97 13.05 -1.50 -4.36
C GLU A 97 11.65 -1.87 -4.84
N VAL A 98 11.50 -2.12 -6.13
CA VAL A 98 10.24 -2.58 -6.73
C VAL A 98 10.43 -4.02 -7.20
N THR A 99 9.66 -4.94 -6.65
CA THR A 99 9.70 -6.37 -7.02
C THR A 99 8.33 -6.82 -7.52
N THR A 100 8.29 -7.52 -8.66
CA THR A 100 7.03 -7.99 -9.24
C THR A 100 6.70 -9.42 -8.81
N ILE A 101 5.45 -9.68 -8.44
CA ILE A 101 4.91 -11.00 -8.12
C ILE A 101 3.84 -11.33 -9.15
N GLU A 102 4.09 -12.34 -9.98
CA GLU A 102 3.17 -12.79 -11.01
C GLU A 102 2.37 -14.03 -10.57
N SER A 103 1.07 -14.03 -10.86
CA SER A 103 0.20 -15.21 -10.74
C SER A 103 -0.97 -15.11 -11.71
N HIS A 104 -1.22 -16.16 -12.48
CA HIS A 104 -2.37 -16.24 -13.39
C HIS A 104 -3.60 -16.92 -12.78
N ASN A 105 -3.45 -17.50 -11.58
CA ASN A 105 -4.51 -18.29 -10.93
C ASN A 105 -5.32 -17.47 -9.91
N SER A 106 -4.90 -16.25 -9.61
CA SER A 106 -5.54 -15.39 -8.63
C SER A 106 -6.74 -14.68 -9.25
N VAL A 107 -7.93 -14.93 -8.71
CA VAL A 107 -9.21 -14.38 -9.21
C VAL A 107 -9.71 -13.21 -8.37
N CYS A 108 -9.17 -13.03 -7.16
CA CYS A 108 -9.49 -11.91 -6.29
C CYS A 108 -8.26 -11.38 -5.53
N ALA A 109 -8.43 -10.23 -4.86
CA ALA A 109 -7.39 -9.65 -4.02
C ALA A 109 -6.99 -10.56 -2.84
N GLY A 110 -7.93 -11.38 -2.34
CA GLY A 110 -7.65 -12.36 -1.30
C GLY A 110 -6.63 -13.42 -1.75
N ASP A 111 -6.79 -13.98 -2.95
CA ASP A 111 -5.86 -14.96 -3.51
C ASP A 111 -4.47 -14.36 -3.73
N ALA A 112 -4.42 -13.09 -4.15
CA ALA A 112 -3.18 -12.36 -4.31
C ALA A 112 -2.43 -12.24 -2.98
N LEU A 113 -3.13 -11.81 -1.92
CA LEU A 113 -2.57 -11.69 -0.57
C LEU A 113 -2.14 -13.05 -0.02
N HIS A 114 -2.91 -14.11 -0.28
CA HIS A 114 -2.56 -15.48 0.13
C HIS A 114 -1.25 -15.94 -0.51
N LEU A 115 -1.09 -15.75 -1.83
CA LEU A 115 0.15 -16.11 -2.52
C LEU A 115 1.35 -15.28 -2.03
N ILE A 116 1.16 -13.98 -1.76
CA ILE A 116 2.23 -13.14 -1.21
C ILE A 116 2.63 -13.62 0.18
N TYR A 117 1.66 -14.04 1.00
CA TYR A 117 1.91 -14.63 2.31
C TYR A 117 2.74 -15.92 2.21
N GLU A 118 2.44 -16.81 1.26
CA GLU A 118 3.20 -18.04 1.02
C GLU A 118 4.66 -17.78 0.58
N ARG A 119 4.94 -16.64 -0.04
CA ARG A 119 6.31 -16.26 -0.45
C ARG A 119 7.16 -15.73 0.71
N HIS A 120 6.56 -15.45 1.87
CA HIS A 120 7.25 -14.96 3.07
C HIS A 120 8.09 -13.69 2.84
N VAL A 121 7.65 -12.82 1.92
CA VAL A 121 8.34 -11.57 1.58
C VAL A 121 7.96 -10.39 2.48
N ILE A 122 6.90 -10.53 3.28
CA ILE A 122 6.41 -9.49 4.18
C ILE A 122 6.90 -9.76 5.61
N HIS A 123 7.57 -8.78 6.21
CA HIS A 123 8.28 -8.92 7.48
C HIS A 123 7.70 -8.06 8.62
N GLY A 124 6.56 -7.40 8.40
CA GLY A 124 5.93 -6.57 9.42
C GLY A 124 4.64 -5.88 8.96
N ASP A 125 4.37 -4.70 9.53
CA ASP A 125 3.31 -3.82 9.02
C ASP A 125 3.63 -3.40 7.59
N PHE A 126 2.65 -3.50 6.71
CA PHE A 126 2.79 -3.12 5.31
C PHE A 126 1.62 -2.27 4.84
N VAL A 127 1.83 -1.54 3.75
CA VAL A 127 0.79 -0.75 3.09
C VAL A 127 0.18 -1.55 1.95
N LEU A 128 -1.13 -1.73 1.93
CA LEU A 128 -1.84 -2.33 0.79
C LEU A 128 -2.52 -1.24 -0.03
N VAL A 129 -2.18 -1.15 -1.33
CA VAL A 129 -2.73 -0.15 -2.26
C VAL A 129 -3.04 -0.77 -3.62
N THR A 130 -3.97 -0.16 -4.35
CA THR A 130 -4.22 -0.50 -5.77
C THR A 130 -3.35 0.38 -6.66
N GLY A 131 -2.89 -0.16 -7.81
CA GLY A 131 -1.98 0.53 -8.71
C GLY A 131 -2.57 1.70 -9.51
N ASP A 132 -3.81 2.08 -9.22
CA ASP A 132 -4.51 3.24 -9.77
C ASP A 132 -4.78 4.34 -8.72
N THR A 133 -4.11 4.26 -7.57
CA THR A 133 -4.27 5.22 -6.48
C THR A 133 -3.48 6.50 -6.76
N VAL A 134 -4.19 7.62 -6.84
CA VAL A 134 -3.57 8.96 -6.90
C VAL A 134 -3.86 9.67 -5.58
N SER A 135 -2.80 10.01 -4.83
CA SER A 135 -2.94 10.65 -3.53
C SER A 135 -1.77 11.58 -3.24
N ASN A 136 -2.05 12.62 -2.45
CA ASN A 136 -1.05 13.52 -1.86
C ASN A 136 -1.13 13.54 -0.33
N MET A 137 -1.79 12.55 0.26
CA MET A 137 -1.90 12.47 1.71
C MET A 137 -0.54 12.13 2.33
N LEU A 138 -0.32 12.60 3.56
CA LEU A 138 0.84 12.24 4.37
C LEU A 138 0.67 10.83 4.94
N LEU A 139 1.10 9.82 4.19
CA LEU A 139 0.99 8.41 4.59
C LEU A 139 1.76 8.11 5.89
N THR A 140 2.87 8.82 6.14
CA THR A 140 3.66 8.75 7.37
C THR A 140 2.82 9.00 8.63
N GLN A 141 1.86 9.92 8.58
CA GLN A 141 0.96 10.17 9.72
C GLN A 141 0.06 8.96 9.99
N ALA A 142 -0.55 8.39 8.94
CA ALA A 142 -1.41 7.22 9.07
C ALA A 142 -0.64 6.00 9.62
N LEU A 143 0.60 5.81 9.18
CA LEU A 143 1.50 4.75 9.68
C LEU A 143 1.86 4.95 11.16
N GLN A 144 2.16 6.18 11.58
CA GLN A 144 2.45 6.49 12.98
C GLN A 144 1.23 6.23 13.87
N GLU A 145 0.03 6.62 13.41
CA GLU A 145 -1.22 6.33 14.12
C GLU A 145 -1.47 4.83 14.24
N HIS A 146 -1.28 4.08 13.14
CA HIS A 146 -1.42 2.62 13.14
C HIS A 146 -0.47 1.95 14.14
N LYS A 147 0.83 2.26 14.06
CA LYS A 147 1.85 1.75 14.99
C LYS A 147 1.55 2.14 16.44
N GLY A 148 1.05 3.37 16.66
CA GLY A 148 0.65 3.85 17.99
C GLY A 148 -0.53 3.07 18.58
N ARG A 149 -1.52 2.69 17.75
CA ARG A 149 -2.65 1.85 18.17
C ARG A 149 -2.20 0.40 18.41
N ARG A 150 -1.41 -0.18 17.51
CA ARG A 150 -0.89 -1.55 17.61
C ARG A 150 -0.03 -1.78 18.85
N LYS A 151 0.76 -0.77 19.26
CA LYS A 151 1.53 -0.79 20.52
C LYS A 151 0.65 -0.89 21.78
N LYS A 152 -0.58 -0.38 21.73
CA LYS A 152 -1.53 -0.43 22.86
C LYS A 152 -2.39 -1.68 22.83
N ASP A 153 -2.74 -2.14 21.64
CA ASP A 153 -3.57 -3.32 21.42
C ASP A 153 -3.04 -4.12 20.21
N ASN A 154 -2.59 -5.35 20.50
CA ASN A 154 -2.06 -6.25 19.48
C ASN A 154 -3.15 -6.79 18.53
N ASN A 155 -4.44 -6.62 18.86
CA ASN A 155 -5.56 -7.05 18.03
C ASN A 155 -5.91 -6.04 16.92
N VAL A 156 -5.17 -4.92 16.82
CA VAL A 156 -5.34 -3.96 15.72
C VAL A 156 -4.75 -4.56 14.44
N VAL A 157 -5.62 -5.10 13.58
CA VAL A 157 -5.23 -5.78 12.34
C VAL A 157 -4.95 -4.81 11.20
N MET A 158 -5.83 -3.83 10.98
CA MET A 158 -5.78 -2.97 9.79
C MET A 158 -6.24 -1.55 10.12
N THR A 159 -5.65 -0.56 9.45
CA THR A 159 -6.12 0.83 9.48
C THR A 159 -6.50 1.27 8.07
N MET A 160 -7.80 1.51 7.87
CA MET A 160 -8.33 1.98 6.59
C MET A 160 -8.24 3.50 6.51
N VAL A 161 -7.69 4.00 5.42
CA VAL A 161 -7.65 5.44 5.14
C VAL A 161 -8.78 5.79 4.20
N ILE A 162 -9.59 6.78 4.59
CA ILE A 162 -10.69 7.29 3.78
C ILE A 162 -10.63 8.81 3.68
N LYS A 163 -10.98 9.35 2.50
CA LYS A 163 -11.17 10.78 2.30
C LYS A 163 -12.65 11.11 2.33
N ARG A 164 -13.03 12.05 3.20
CA ARG A 164 -14.36 12.68 3.13
C ARG A 164 -14.44 13.49 1.84
N SER A 165 -15.27 13.03 0.91
CA SER A 165 -15.63 13.78 -0.29
C SER A 165 -16.64 14.86 0.09
N LYS A 166 -16.46 16.09 -0.41
CA LYS A 166 -17.53 17.09 -0.40
C LYS A 166 -18.37 16.87 -1.67
N PRO A 167 -19.70 17.05 -1.61
CA PRO A 167 -20.50 17.08 -2.84
C PRO A 167 -19.90 18.10 -3.80
N SER A 168 -19.59 17.67 -5.02
CA SER A 168 -19.08 18.58 -6.04
C SER A 168 -20.26 19.29 -6.67
N LEU A 169 -20.28 20.64 -6.58
CA LEU A 169 -21.26 21.47 -7.27
C LEU A 169 -21.06 21.42 -8.80
N ILE A 170 -19.81 21.27 -9.26
CA ILE A 170 -19.45 21.29 -10.69
C ILE A 170 -19.88 19.98 -11.39
N THR A 171 -19.83 18.84 -10.69
CA THR A 171 -20.21 17.54 -11.26
C THR A 171 -21.57 17.05 -10.77
N HIS A 172 -22.27 17.82 -9.92
CA HIS A 172 -23.53 17.43 -9.28
C HIS A 172 -23.53 16.01 -8.67
N GLN A 173 -22.37 15.56 -8.18
CA GLN A 173 -22.17 14.18 -7.74
C GLN A 173 -21.47 14.14 -6.38
N SER A 174 -21.97 13.27 -5.50
CA SER A 174 -21.37 12.97 -4.19
C SER A 174 -20.10 12.13 -4.35
N ARG A 175 -20.09 11.20 -5.32
CA ARG A 175 -18.97 10.36 -5.79
C ARG A 175 -19.26 9.85 -7.21
N LEU A 176 -18.23 9.58 -8.01
CA LEU A 176 -18.33 8.76 -9.24
C LEU A 176 -18.14 7.29 -8.84
N GLY A 177 -19.19 6.45 -8.92
CA GLY A 177 -19.13 5.02 -8.59
C GLY A 177 -20.41 4.51 -7.91
N THR A 178 -20.72 3.23 -8.09
CA THR A 178 -22.03 2.59 -7.84
C THR A 178 -22.39 2.27 -6.39
N ASP A 179 -21.50 2.49 -5.42
CA ASP A 179 -21.69 1.89 -4.11
C ASP A 179 -21.82 3.02 -3.07
N GLU A 180 -23.06 3.25 -2.60
CA GLU A 180 -23.35 4.18 -1.50
C GLU A 180 -22.91 3.52 -0.19
N LEU A 181 -21.59 3.54 0.01
CA LEU A 181 -20.94 2.90 1.14
C LEU A 181 -21.27 3.64 2.45
N PHE A 182 -21.89 2.92 3.38
CA PHE A 182 -22.15 3.37 4.74
C PHE A 182 -21.06 2.89 5.69
N MET A 183 -20.51 3.82 6.46
CA MET A 183 -19.53 3.54 7.51
C MET A 183 -19.99 4.16 8.82
N ALA A 184 -20.01 3.37 9.89
CA ALA A 184 -20.14 3.89 11.25
C ALA A 184 -18.75 3.85 11.92
N ILE A 185 -18.28 4.99 12.40
CA ILE A 185 -16.95 5.14 13.00
C ILE A 185 -17.11 5.74 14.39
N ASP A 186 -16.48 5.13 15.38
CA ASP A 186 -16.43 5.70 16.73
C ASP A 186 -15.70 7.06 16.71
N PRO A 187 -16.31 8.15 17.21
CA PRO A 187 -15.73 9.48 17.09
C PRO A 187 -14.46 9.67 17.94
N TYR A 188 -14.27 8.89 18.99
CA TYR A 188 -13.14 8.99 19.91
C TYR A 188 -12.01 8.04 19.53
N THR A 189 -12.32 6.75 19.35
CA THR A 189 -11.31 5.71 19.06
C THR A 189 -10.96 5.62 17.58
N LYS A 190 -11.81 6.17 16.70
CA LYS A 190 -11.72 6.04 15.24
C LYS A 190 -11.81 4.59 14.75
N GLN A 191 -12.40 3.71 15.55
CA GLN A 191 -12.68 2.33 15.17
C GLN A 191 -13.85 2.29 14.19
N LEU A 192 -13.71 1.49 13.12
CA LEU A 192 -14.81 1.18 12.21
C LEU A 192 -15.73 0.16 12.89
N LEU A 193 -16.96 0.57 13.19
CA LEU A 193 -17.98 -0.25 13.87
C LEU A 193 -18.91 -0.96 12.88
N TYR A 194 -19.13 -0.34 11.73
CA TYR A 194 -19.98 -0.89 10.66
C TYR A 194 -19.44 -0.46 9.30
N TYR A 195 -19.53 -1.39 8.33
CA TYR A 195 -19.17 -1.19 6.93
C TYR A 195 -20.17 -1.99 6.10
N GLY A 196 -20.94 -1.33 5.24
CA GLY A 196 -21.95 -1.97 4.40
C GLY A 196 -22.37 -1.08 3.23
N ASP A 197 -22.96 -1.68 2.21
CA ASP A 197 -23.57 -0.96 1.10
C ASP A 197 -25.07 -0.79 1.35
N LYS A 198 -25.71 0.15 0.67
CA LYS A 198 -27.16 0.39 0.79
C LYS A 198 -28.03 -0.78 0.33
N ALA A 199 -27.44 -1.72 -0.40
CA ALA A 199 -28.14 -2.84 -1.01
C ALA A 199 -28.41 -4.02 -0.06
N ASP A 200 -27.91 -3.96 1.18
CA ASP A 200 -28.11 -4.97 2.24
C ASP A 200 -29.08 -4.49 3.34
#